data_AF-A0A015N8K7-F1
#
_entry.id   AF-A0A015N8K7-F1
#
_cell.length_a   1.000
_cell.length_b   1.000
_cell.length_c   1.000
_cell.angle_alpha   90.00
_cell.angle_beta   90.00
_cell.angle_gamma   90.00
#
_symmetry.space_group_name_H-M   'P 1'
#
loop_
_entity.id
_entity.type
_entity.pdbx_description
1 polymer ?
#
loop_
_entity_poly.entity_id
_entity_poly.type
_entity_poly.pdbx_seq_one_letter_code
_entity_poly.pdbx_strand_id
1 'polypeptide(L)' 'MNPNEPNWNILPLQEGVVMWYHILNTLEELKDPNYFNKSNLFSKSLSFKIASQPFSAGVEKYAYFALDMPTKKMVMK' A
#
# COMPACT_ATOMS: atom_id res chain seq x y z
N MET A 1 3.09 -14.80 -13.36
CA MET A 1 2.04 -13.90 -12.86
C MET A 1 0.77 -14.73 -12.67
N ASN A 2 0.13 -14.66 -11.51
CA ASN A 2 -1.13 -15.38 -11.23
C ASN A 2 -2.27 -14.36 -11.08
N PRO A 3 -3.12 -14.16 -12.09
CA PRO A 3 -4.11 -13.08 -12.11
C PRO A 3 -5.35 -13.37 -11.24
N ASN A 4 -5.44 -14.54 -10.61
CA ASN A 4 -6.65 -14.94 -9.88
C ASN A 4 -6.76 -14.16 -8.57
N GLU A 5 -7.87 -13.44 -8.39
CA GLU A 5 -8.18 -12.79 -7.12
C GLU A 5 -8.41 -13.84 -6.02
N PRO A 6 -7.95 -13.59 -4.78
CA PRO A 6 -8.19 -14.49 -3.67
C PRO A 6 -9.67 -14.45 -3.24
N ASN A 7 -10.13 -15.53 -2.61
CA ASN A 7 -11.42 -15.52 -1.93
C ASN A 7 -11.33 -14.66 -0.65
N TRP A 8 -11.84 -13.42 -0.71
CA TRP A 8 -11.77 -12.47 0.40
C TRP A 8 -12.50 -12.92 1.68
N ASN A 9 -13.48 -13.83 1.57
CA ASN A 9 -14.28 -14.30 2.70
C ASN A 9 -13.49 -15.17 3.68
N ILE A 10 -12.43 -15.85 3.19
CA ILE A 10 -11.60 -16.74 4.01
C ILE A 10 -10.36 -16.04 4.57
N LEU A 11 -10.03 -14.85 4.07
CA LEU A 11 -8.85 -14.11 4.51
C LEU A 11 -9.13 -13.32 5.79
N PRO A 12 -8.22 -13.37 6.78
CA PRO A 12 -8.39 -12.64 8.03
C PRO A 12 -8.29 -11.13 7.79
N LEU A 13 -9.07 -10.37 8.57
CA LEU A 13 -8.92 -8.91 8.65
C LEU A 13 -7.64 -8.58 9.44
N GLN A 14 -6.87 -7.62 8.94
CA GLN A 14 -5.66 -7.12 9.57
C GLN A 14 -5.78 -5.61 9.78
N GLU A 15 -5.16 -5.12 10.84
CA GLU A 15 -5.03 -3.69 11.14
C GLU A 15 -3.56 -3.29 10.94
N GLY A 16 -3.34 -2.13 10.33
CA GLY A 16 -2.02 -1.57 10.10
C GLY A 16 -2.04 -0.05 10.05
N VAL A 17 -0.88 0.53 9.79
CA VAL A 17 -0.72 1.98 9.59
C VAL A 17 0.00 2.19 8.27
N VAL A 18 -0.60 2.97 7.38
CA VAL A 18 0.06 3.43 6.16
C VAL A 18 0.63 4.82 6.43
N MET A 19 1.86 5.04 5.99
CA MET A 19 2.51 6.33 6.06
C MET A 19 2.89 6.81 4.65
N TRP A 20 2.76 8.10 4.39
CA TRP A 20 3.13 8.70 3.11
C TRP A 20 3.51 10.17 3.27
N TYR A 21 4.36 10.66 2.36
CA TYR A 21 4.61 12.10 2.21
C TYR A 21 3.56 12.71 1.27
N HIS A 22 3.29 14.01 1.43
CA HIS A 22 2.33 14.71 0.58
C HIS A 22 2.69 14.60 -0.91
N ILE A 23 1.73 14.26 -1.77
CA ILE A 23 1.99 14.24 -3.22
C ILE A 23 2.10 15.68 -3.69
N LEU A 24 3.31 16.07 -4.08
CA LEU A 24 3.62 17.42 -4.51
C LEU A 24 3.12 17.71 -5.92
N ASN A 25 2.92 18.99 -6.21
CA ASN A 25 2.47 19.43 -7.54
C ASN A 25 3.63 19.68 -8.48
N THR A 26 4.83 19.93 -7.94
CA THR A 26 6.02 20.30 -8.73
C THR A 26 7.27 19.53 -8.30
N LEU A 27 8.22 19.40 -9.22
CA LEU A 27 9.53 18.78 -8.96
C LEU A 27 10.40 19.64 -8.02
N GLU A 28 10.24 20.97 -8.05
CA GLU A 28 11.03 21.86 -7.20
C GLU A 28 10.68 21.69 -5.72
N GLU A 29 9.41 21.46 -5.40
CA GLU A 29 8.98 21.09 -4.03
C GLU A 29 9.65 19.79 -3.55
N LEU A 30 9.90 18.83 -4.45
CA LEU A 30 10.52 17.54 -4.11
C LEU A 30 12.02 17.69 -3.80
N LYS A 31 12.65 18.72 -4.36
CA LYS A 31 14.07 19.04 -4.12
C LYS A 31 14.30 19.82 -2.84
N ASP A 32 13.24 20.30 -2.17
CA ASP A 32 13.39 20.96 -0.87
C ASP A 32 14.03 19.98 0.12
N PRO A 33 15.20 20.31 0.71
CA PRO A 33 15.86 19.43 1.68
C PRO A 33 14.99 19.12 2.91
N ASN A 34 13.97 19.93 3.19
CA ASN A 34 13.03 19.72 4.29
C ASN A 34 11.84 18.83 3.92
N TYR A 35 11.68 18.45 2.65
CA TYR A 35 10.50 17.69 2.20
C TYR A 35 10.40 16.33 2.92
N PHE A 36 11.48 15.55 2.96
CA PHE A 36 11.53 14.23 3.61
C PHE A 36 11.68 14.29 5.15
N ASN A 37 11.13 15.31 5.80
CA ASN A 37 11.15 15.41 7.27
C ASN A 37 9.95 14.68 7.90
N LYS A 38 10.12 14.17 9.13
CA LYS A 38 9.06 13.49 9.91
C LYS A 38 7.82 14.37 10.11
N SER A 39 7.97 15.69 10.17
CA SER A 39 6.84 16.63 10.24
C SER A 39 5.93 16.60 9.01
N ASN A 40 6.46 16.17 7.86
CA ASN A 40 5.73 16.09 6.58
C ASN A 40 5.26 14.65 6.28
N LEU A 41 5.48 13.72 7.20
CA LEU A 41 5.04 12.34 7.09
C LEU A 41 3.64 12.19 7.68
N PHE A 42 2.68 11.86 6.83
CA PHE A 42 1.31 11.57 7.23
C PHE A 42 1.16 10.10 7.57
N SER A 43 0.22 9.78 8.45
CA SER A 43 -0.12 8.40 8.80
C SER A 43 -1.62 8.23 8.94
N LYS A 44 -2.14 7.06 8.57
CA LYS A 44 -3.53 6.68 8.79
C LYS A 44 -3.63 5.20 9.10
N SER A 45 -4.52 4.85 10.04
CA SER A 45 -4.89 3.45 10.29
C SER A 45 -5.58 2.86 9.05
N LEU A 46 -5.26 1.60 8.77
CA LEU A 46 -5.76 0.84 7.63
C LEU A 46 -6.23 -0.53 8.12
N SER A 47 -7.49 -0.86 7.84
CA SER A 47 -8.04 -2.20 8.07
C SER A 47 -8.17 -2.91 6.73
N PHE A 48 -7.40 -3.98 6.52
CA PHE A 48 -7.27 -4.60 5.20
C PHE A 48 -7.23 -6.13 5.24
N LYS A 49 -7.49 -6.73 4.09
CA LYS A 49 -7.21 -8.14 3.80
C LYS A 49 -6.16 -8.21 2.69
N ILE A 50 -5.26 -9.20 2.75
CA ILE A 50 -4.19 -9.39 1.77
C ILE A 50 -4.12 -10.85 1.33
N ALA A 51 -3.82 -11.09 0.05
CA ALA A 51 -3.59 -12.44 -0.48
C ALA A 51 -2.41 -13.13 0.23
N SER A 52 -2.52 -14.43 0.45
CA SER A 52 -1.43 -15.23 1.02
C SER A 52 -0.26 -15.43 0.06
N GLN A 53 -0.50 -15.31 -1.25
CA GLN A 53 0.51 -15.46 -2.29
C GLN A 53 0.52 -14.22 -3.20
N PRO A 54 1.70 -13.83 -3.70
CA PRO A 54 1.82 -12.71 -4.61
C PRO A 54 1.29 -13.08 -6.00
N PHE A 55 0.59 -12.16 -6.66
CA PHE A 55 0.20 -12.32 -8.06
C PHE A 55 1.37 -12.02 -9.02
N SER A 56 2.35 -11.24 -8.56
CA SER A 56 3.60 -10.97 -9.28
C SER A 56 4.79 -11.02 -8.34
N ALA A 57 5.84 -11.74 -8.74
CA ALA A 57 7.07 -11.90 -7.98
C ALA A 57 8.24 -11.47 -8.86
N GLY A 58 8.79 -10.29 -8.58
CA GLY A 58 10.03 -9.80 -9.19
C GLY A 58 11.25 -10.15 -8.33
N VAL A 59 12.45 -9.84 -8.84
CA VAL A 59 13.71 -10.06 -8.12
C VAL A 59 13.80 -9.20 -6.86
N GLU A 60 13.25 -7.99 -6.89
CA GLU A 60 13.35 -7.03 -5.77
C GLU A 60 12.07 -6.91 -4.92
N LYS A 61 10.90 -7.15 -5.53
CA LYS A 61 9.60 -6.89 -4.89
C LYS A 61 8.57 -7.91 -5.30
N TYR A 62 7.64 -8.16 -4.39
CA TYR A 62 6.45 -8.96 -4.60
C TYR A 62 5.25 -8.02 -4.72
N ALA A 63 4.20 -8.45 -5.39
CA ALA A 63 2.94 -7.72 -5.45
C ALA A 63 1.80 -8.64 -5.08
N TYR A 64 1.00 -8.19 -4.11
CA TYR A 64 -0.13 -8.92 -3.55
C TYR A 64 -1.42 -8.16 -3.84
N PHE A 65 -2.49 -8.90 -4.11
CA PHE A 65 -3.83 -8.32 -4.07
C PHE A 65 -4.18 -8.03 -2.61
N ALA A 66 -4.75 -6.85 -2.37
CA ALA A 66 -5.28 -6.47 -1.08
C ALA A 66 -6.61 -5.73 -1.21
N LEU A 67 -7.37 -5.70 -0.12
CA LEU A 67 -8.68 -5.08 -0.01
C LEU A 67 -8.68 -4.17 1.21
N ASP A 68 -8.82 -2.86 0.99
CA ASP A 68 -9.20 -1.90 2.04
C ASP A 68 -10.66 -2.15 2.39
N MET A 69 -10.96 -2.46 3.65
CA MET A 69 -12.33 -2.69 4.03
C MET A 69 -13.12 -1.36 4.04
N PRO A 70 -14.35 -1.33 3.52
CA PRO A 70 -15.15 -2.49 3.12
C PRO A 70 -14.99 -2.95 1.65
N THR A 71 -14.45 -2.16 0.72
CA THR A 71 -14.57 -2.49 -0.72
C THR A 71 -13.45 -2.00 -1.65
N LYS A 72 -12.43 -1.27 -1.19
CA LYS A 72 -11.45 -0.69 -2.11
C LYS A 72 -10.32 -1.67 -2.40
N LYS A 73 -10.32 -2.24 -3.60
CA LYS A 73 -9.23 -3.08 -4.11
C LYS A 73 -7.95 -2.26 -4.23
N MET A 74 -6.83 -2.85 -3.85
CA MET A 74 -5.50 -2.25 -3.95
C MET A 74 -4.42 -3.30 -4.20
N VAL A 75 -3.21 -2.83 -4.49
CA VAL A 75 -2.01 -3.67 -4.60
C VAL A 75 -1.04 -3.28 -3.49
N MET A 76 -0.63 -4.26 -2.70
CA MET A 76 0.46 -4.11 -1.73
C MET A 76 1.74 -4.67 -2.35
N LYS A 77 2.86 -3.96 -2.16
CA LYS A 77 4.16 -4.30 -2.72
C LYS A 77 5.23 -4.38 -1.64
#